data_AF-A0A541CKW1-F1
#
_entry.id   AF-A0A541CKW1-F1
#
_cell.length_a   1.000
_cell.length_b   1.000
_cell.length_c   1.000
_cell.angle_alpha   90.00
_cell.angle_beta   90.00
_cell.angle_gamma   90.00
#
_symmetry.space_group_name_H-M   'P 1'
#
loop_
_entity.id
_entity.type
_entity.pdbx_description
1 polymer ?
#
loop_
_entity_poly.entity_id
_entity_poly.type
_entity_poly.pdbx_seq_one_letter_code
_entity_poly.pdbx_strand_id
1 'polypeptide(L)'
;MAARWVGVGILIVFLAIVGVLVAGGIMGPRERPSVASRSDGVTPRPTSARPVIIREQLGLWRLDGEIALAETGEYQLTLRFTDQTGQPAAITPPPLIQTAMVDHDMGIVVSRAEPTSPGLFRAAGMLAMEGRWRLGIVVGDARAEIAVDFSR
;
A
#
# COMPACT_ATOMS: atom_id res chain seq x y z
N MET A 1 -10.55 -39.28 55.54
CA MET A 1 -11.15 -39.34 54.20
C MET A 1 -11.32 -37.91 53.69
N ALA A 2 -10.27 -37.39 53.08
CA ALA A 2 -10.13 -35.99 52.68
C ALA A 2 -10.01 -35.92 51.15
N ALA A 3 -11.06 -35.49 50.46
CA ALA A 3 -11.01 -35.16 49.03
C ALA A 3 -12.35 -34.59 48.54
N ARG A 4 -12.64 -33.30 48.77
CA ARG A 4 -13.67 -32.53 48.02
C ARG A 4 -13.48 -31.00 48.12
N TRP A 5 -12.29 -30.47 47.84
CA TRP A 5 -12.10 -29.00 47.76
C TRP A 5 -11.02 -28.62 46.73
N VAL A 6 -11.17 -29.04 45.47
CA VAL A 6 -10.22 -28.68 44.39
C VAL A 6 -10.90 -27.94 43.22
N GLY A 7 -12.23 -27.74 43.27
CA GLY A 7 -12.98 -27.18 42.14
C GLY A 7 -12.94 -25.65 41.94
N VAL A 8 -12.41 -24.87 42.89
CA VAL A 8 -12.57 -23.39 42.88
C VAL A 8 -11.27 -22.63 42.59
N GLY A 9 -10.10 -23.27 42.67
CA GLY A 9 -8.81 -22.59 42.51
C GLY A 9 -8.44 -22.24 41.05
N ILE A 10 -8.98 -22.95 40.06
CA ILE A 10 -8.53 -22.81 38.66
C ILE A 10 -9.22 -21.64 37.94
N LEU A 11 -10.39 -21.19 38.39
CA LEU A 11 -11.13 -20.11 37.71
C LEU A 11 -10.54 -18.72 37.97
N ILE A 12 -9.86 -18.51 39.12
CA ILE A 12 -9.28 -17.20 39.48
C ILE A 12 -7.97 -16.93 38.72
N VAL A 13 -7.21 -17.97 38.37
CA VAL A 13 -5.95 -17.80 37.62
C VAL A 13 -6.21 -17.36 36.17
N PHE A 14 -7.31 -17.80 35.56
CA PHE A 14 -7.63 -17.43 34.18
C PHE A 14 -8.10 -15.98 34.03
N LEU A 15 -8.77 -15.41 35.05
CA LEU A 15 -9.22 -14.02 35.02
C LEU A 15 -8.11 -13.00 35.32
N ALA A 16 -7.03 -13.40 35.99
CA ALA A 16 -5.87 -12.53 36.23
C ALA A 16 -4.96 -12.35 34.99
N ILE A 17 -4.94 -13.32 34.07
CA ILE A 17 -4.12 -13.23 32.84
C ILE A 17 -4.76 -12.28 31.81
N VAL A 18 -6.10 -12.14 31.83
CA VAL A 18 -6.82 -11.23 30.91
C VAL A 18 -6.74 -9.77 31.37
N GLY A 19 -6.50 -9.50 32.67
CA GLY A 19 -6.43 -8.14 33.22
C GLY A 19 -5.11 -7.40 33.05
N VAL A 20 -4.00 -8.07 32.74
CA VAL A 20 -2.65 -7.45 32.66
C VAL A 20 -2.28 -7.01 31.24
N LEU A 21 -3.01 -7.44 30.20
CA LEU A 21 -2.72 -7.10 28.81
C LEU A 21 -3.30 -5.76 28.30
N VAL A 22 -3.93 -4.97 29.17
CA VAL A 22 -4.49 -3.64 28.81
C VAL A 22 -3.62 -2.47 29.28
N ALA A 23 -2.50 -2.71 30.00
CA ALA A 23 -1.68 -1.64 30.58
C ALA A 23 -0.23 -1.51 30.05
N GLY A 24 0.17 -2.32 29.06
CA GLY A 24 1.60 -2.49 28.69
C GLY A 24 2.01 -2.08 27.27
N GLY A 25 1.32 -1.12 26.63
CA GLY A 25 1.57 -0.77 25.22
C GLY A 25 1.88 0.69 24.91
N ILE A 26 1.95 1.58 25.91
CA ILE A 26 2.24 3.01 25.72
C ILE A 26 3.56 3.35 26.43
N MET A 27 4.70 2.90 25.90
CA MET A 27 5.97 3.60 26.13
C MET A 27 7.10 3.04 25.24
N GLY A 28 7.47 3.81 24.22
CA GLY A 28 8.79 3.73 23.57
C GLY A 28 8.76 4.28 22.14
N PRO A 29 9.78 5.04 21.67
CA PRO A 29 10.95 5.60 22.34
C PRO A 29 10.93 7.15 22.40
N ARG A 30 11.78 7.70 23.28
CA ARG A 30 12.08 9.13 23.36
C ARG A 30 12.53 9.67 22.00
N GLU A 31 11.77 10.61 21.45
CA GLU A 31 12.21 11.46 20.35
C GLU A 31 13.41 12.29 20.83
N ARG A 32 14.59 11.99 20.27
CA ARG A 32 15.71 12.92 20.28
C ARG A 32 15.40 14.03 19.28
N PRO A 33 15.67 15.30 19.58
CA PRO A 33 15.57 16.36 18.58
C PRO A 33 16.70 16.20 17.58
N SER A 34 16.41 15.62 16.41
CA SER A 34 17.29 15.70 15.26
C SER A 34 17.08 17.04 14.56
N VAL A 35 17.92 17.99 14.94
CA VAL A 35 18.12 19.26 14.26
C VAL A 35 18.61 19.00 12.83
N ALA A 36 17.87 19.58 11.88
CA ALA A 36 18.27 20.06 10.55
C ALA A 36 19.17 19.19 9.66
N SER A 37 18.61 18.76 8.53
CA SER A 37 19.28 18.94 7.24
C SER A 37 18.28 19.47 6.24
N ARG A 38 18.45 20.77 5.93
CA ARG A 38 17.94 21.42 4.73
C ARG A 38 18.38 20.58 3.52
N SER A 39 17.40 20.05 2.80
CA SER A 39 17.54 19.71 1.39
C SER A 39 16.37 20.38 0.70
N ASP A 40 16.70 21.36 -0.13
CA ASP A 40 15.80 21.94 -1.12
C ASP A 40 15.40 20.82 -2.09
N GLY A 41 14.39 20.04 -1.71
CA GLY A 41 13.75 19.05 -2.55
C GLY A 41 12.28 19.43 -2.59
N VAL A 42 11.92 20.26 -3.56
CA VAL A 42 10.52 20.47 -3.95
C VAL A 42 9.96 19.08 -4.22
N THR A 43 9.30 18.50 -3.23
CA THR A 43 8.42 17.36 -3.46
C THR A 43 7.21 18.02 -4.11
N PRO A 44 6.92 17.80 -5.40
CA PRO A 44 5.74 18.37 -6.01
C PRO A 44 4.55 17.87 -5.20
N ARG A 45 3.91 18.80 -4.47
CA ARG A 45 2.68 18.53 -3.76
C ARG A 45 1.65 18.26 -4.85
N PRO A 46 1.03 17.07 -4.94
CA PRO A 46 0.01 16.83 -5.94
C PRO A 46 -1.14 17.83 -5.72
N THR A 47 -1.31 18.75 -6.67
CA THR A 47 -2.41 19.71 -6.66
C THR A 47 -3.67 18.97 -7.09
N SER A 48 -4.48 18.61 -6.09
CA SER A 48 -5.93 18.34 -6.12
C SER A 48 -6.58 17.75 -7.40
N ALA A 49 -6.06 16.65 -7.94
CA ALA A 49 -6.93 15.63 -8.53
C ALA A 49 -7.36 14.66 -7.41
N ARG A 50 -8.65 14.32 -7.30
CA ARG A 50 -9.07 13.24 -6.39
C ARG A 50 -8.30 11.98 -6.78
N PRO A 51 -7.67 11.27 -5.83
CA PRO A 51 -6.90 10.09 -6.18
C PRO A 51 -7.81 9.04 -6.83
N VAL A 52 -7.31 8.40 -7.89
CA VAL A 52 -8.02 7.32 -8.57
C VAL A 52 -7.75 6.03 -7.82
N ILE A 53 -8.81 5.39 -7.31
CA ILE A 53 -8.72 4.19 -6.49
C ILE A 53 -9.13 2.97 -7.34
N ILE A 54 -8.32 1.92 -7.30
CA ILE A 54 -8.66 0.59 -7.84
C ILE A 54 -8.76 -0.43 -6.72
N ARG A 55 -9.72 -1.34 -6.83
CA ARG A 55 -9.83 -2.51 -5.96
C ARG A 55 -10.19 -3.71 -6.83
N GLU A 56 -9.31 -4.69 -6.92
CA GLU A 56 -9.45 -5.80 -7.84
C GLU A 56 -8.90 -7.11 -7.26
N GLN A 57 -9.45 -8.24 -7.69
CA GLN A 57 -8.89 -9.55 -7.38
C GLN A 57 -7.96 -9.98 -8.52
N LEU A 58 -6.67 -10.12 -8.21
CA LEU A 58 -5.62 -10.59 -9.11
C LEU A 58 -5.16 -11.98 -8.72
N GLY A 59 -5.84 -13.00 -9.24
CA GLY A 59 -5.57 -14.38 -8.91
C GLY A 59 -5.75 -14.65 -7.41
N LEU A 60 -4.67 -14.98 -6.72
CA LEU A 60 -4.67 -15.25 -5.27
C LEU A 60 -4.59 -13.98 -4.41
N TRP A 61 -4.35 -12.82 -5.02
CA TRP A 61 -4.16 -11.57 -4.30
C TRP A 61 -5.32 -10.62 -4.52
N ARG A 62 -5.66 -9.87 -3.48
CA ARG A 62 -6.49 -8.68 -3.58
C ARG A 62 -5.58 -7.46 -3.70
N LEU A 63 -5.79 -6.69 -4.75
CA LEU A 63 -5.14 -5.41 -5.00
C LEU A 63 -6.05 -4.27 -4.53
N ASP A 64 -5.52 -3.38 -3.69
CA ASP A 64 -6.04 -2.02 -3.52
C ASP A 64 -4.96 -1.04 -4.02
N GLY A 65 -5.26 -0.21 -5.01
CA GLY A 65 -4.34 0.75 -5.59
C GLY A 65 -4.87 2.18 -5.55
N GLU A 66 -3.96 3.14 -5.52
CA GLU A 66 -4.25 4.57 -5.50
C GLU A 66 -3.27 5.30 -6.43
N ILE A 67 -3.79 6.10 -7.36
CA ILE A 67 -2.99 7.02 -8.18
C ILE A 67 -3.25 8.46 -7.73
N ALA A 68 -2.19 9.15 -7.32
CA ALA A 68 -2.16 10.60 -7.19
C ALA A 68 -1.53 11.19 -8.46
N LEU A 69 -2.26 12.05 -9.17
CA LEU A 69 -1.81 12.71 -10.39
C LEU A 69 -1.70 14.22 -10.16
N ALA A 70 -0.56 14.79 -10.49
CA ALA A 70 -0.32 16.23 -10.45
C ALA A 70 -0.69 16.89 -11.79
N GLU A 71 -0.99 18.19 -11.76
CA GLU A 71 -1.26 19.01 -12.95
C GLU A 71 -0.08 19.03 -13.94
N THR A 72 1.15 18.75 -13.48
CA THR A 72 2.33 18.64 -14.36
C THR A 72 2.32 17.37 -15.23
N GLY A 73 1.50 16.37 -14.88
CA GLY A 73 1.49 15.03 -15.47
C GLY A 73 2.29 14.01 -14.66
N GLU A 74 2.95 14.43 -13.58
CA GLU A 74 3.63 13.52 -12.66
C GLU A 74 2.59 12.69 -11.90
N TYR A 75 2.82 11.38 -11.81
CA TYR A 75 1.97 10.50 -11.03
C TYR A 75 2.76 9.71 -10.00
N GLN A 76 2.10 9.42 -8.88
CA GLN A 76 2.53 8.47 -7.87
C GLN A 76 1.44 7.40 -7.71
N LEU A 77 1.84 6.15 -7.83
CA LEU A 77 1.00 4.97 -7.68
C LEU A 77 1.40 4.24 -6.40
N THR A 78 0.45 4.06 -5.49
CA THR A 78 0.61 3.23 -4.29
C THR A 78 -0.23 1.97 -4.47
N LEU A 79 0.39 0.80 -4.31
CA LEU A 79 -0.26 -0.49 -4.46
C LEU A 79 -0.17 -1.26 -3.15
N ARG A 80 -1.29 -1.83 -2.72
CA ARG A 80 -1.36 -2.75 -1.59
C ARG A 80 -1.92 -4.09 -2.06
N PHE A 81 -1.18 -5.15 -1.80
CA PHE A 81 -1.58 -6.52 -2.09
C PHE A 81 -1.80 -7.27 -0.78
N THR A 82 -2.95 -7.93 -0.69
CA THR A 82 -3.29 -8.85 0.41
C THR A 82 -3.57 -10.24 -0.16
N ASP A 83 -3.24 -11.28 0.60
CA ASP A 83 -3.59 -12.65 0.26
C ASP A 83 -5.05 -12.98 0.63
N GLN A 84 -5.47 -14.22 0.41
CA GLN A 84 -6.82 -14.68 0.71
C GLN A 84 -7.17 -14.67 2.21
N THR A 85 -6.17 -14.61 3.08
CA THR A 85 -6.34 -14.51 4.54
C THR A 85 -6.39 -13.04 5.02
N GLY A 86 -6.20 -12.09 4.10
CA GLY A 86 -6.14 -10.66 4.39
C GLY A 86 -4.77 -10.18 4.87
N GLN A 87 -3.74 -11.03 4.84
CA GLN A 87 -2.38 -10.65 5.24
C GLN A 87 -1.63 -9.97 4.09
N PRO A 88 -0.68 -9.06 4.37
CA PRO A 88 0.11 -8.43 3.31
C PRO A 88 0.90 -9.45 2.49
N ALA A 89 0.75 -9.42 1.17
CA ALA A 89 1.36 -10.40 0.27
C ALA A 89 2.76 -9.97 -0.18
N ALA A 90 3.79 -10.77 0.13
CA ALA A 90 5.12 -10.56 -0.42
C ALA A 90 5.18 -11.02 -1.89
N ILE A 91 5.13 -10.07 -2.83
CA ILE A 91 5.14 -10.35 -4.27
C ILE A 91 6.58 -10.29 -4.80
N THR A 92 7.05 -11.40 -5.38
CA THR A 92 8.36 -11.52 -6.03
C THR A 92 8.20 -12.25 -7.36
N PRO A 93 8.63 -11.67 -8.50
CA PRO A 93 9.25 -10.34 -8.64
C PRO A 93 8.26 -9.20 -8.40
N PRO A 94 8.73 -7.97 -8.10
CA PRO A 94 7.83 -6.83 -7.90
C PRO A 94 6.94 -6.57 -9.12
N PRO A 95 5.74 -5.99 -8.92
CA PRO A 95 4.80 -5.69 -10.01
C PRO A 95 5.45 -4.83 -11.11
N LEU A 96 5.06 -5.10 -12.36
CA LEU A 96 5.37 -4.21 -13.49
C LEU A 96 4.21 -3.24 -13.71
N ILE A 97 4.55 -1.99 -13.99
CA ILE A 97 3.61 -0.95 -14.38
C ILE A 97 3.79 -0.68 -15.87
N GLN A 98 2.71 -0.83 -16.62
CA GLN A 98 2.65 -0.61 -18.06
C GLN A 98 1.83 0.64 -18.33
N THR A 99 2.45 1.71 -18.79
CA THR A 99 1.77 2.98 -19.06
C THR A 99 1.66 3.18 -20.57
N ALA A 100 0.44 3.44 -21.05
CA ALA A 100 0.16 3.70 -22.46
C ALA A 100 -0.92 4.77 -22.60
N MET A 101 -0.82 5.59 -23.64
CA MET A 101 -1.87 6.53 -24.01
C MET A 101 -2.96 5.79 -24.79
N VAL A 102 -4.22 6.15 -24.56
CA VAL A 102 -5.36 5.63 -25.31
C VAL A 102 -5.53 6.48 -26.57
N ASP A 103 -5.91 5.85 -27.68
CA ASP A 103 -6.13 6.50 -28.99
C ASP A 103 -4.90 7.17 -29.62
N HIS A 104 -3.71 7.01 -29.01
CA HIS A 104 -2.44 7.48 -29.56
C HIS A 104 -1.35 6.43 -29.38
N ASP A 105 -0.63 6.10 -30.44
CA ASP A 105 0.46 5.13 -30.39
C ASP A 105 1.77 5.80 -29.97
N MET A 106 2.08 5.71 -28.67
CA MET A 106 3.39 6.08 -28.12
C MET A 106 4.19 4.86 -27.65
N GLY A 107 3.71 3.65 -27.98
CA GLY A 107 4.19 2.42 -27.35
C GLY A 107 3.82 2.31 -25.85
N ILE A 108 4.30 1.23 -25.22
CA ILE A 108 4.10 0.95 -23.81
C ILE A 108 5.39 1.29 -23.07
N VAL A 109 5.30 2.18 -22.09
CA VAL A 109 6.38 2.43 -21.13
C VAL A 109 6.25 1.44 -19.99
N VAL A 110 7.31 0.69 -19.71
CA VAL A 110 7.32 -0.31 -18.62
C VAL A 110 8.24 0.17 -17.51
N SER A 111 7.72 0.24 -16.29
CA SER A 111 8.51 0.47 -15.07
C SER A 111 8.23 -0.62 -14.04
N ARG A 112 9.11 -0.75 -13.05
CA ARG A 112 8.92 -1.70 -11.94
C ARG A 112 8.51 -0.95 -10.69
N ALA A 113 7.52 -1.47 -9.97
CA ALA A 113 7.16 -0.93 -8.68
C ALA A 113 8.22 -1.30 -7.63
N GLU A 114 8.58 -0.34 -6.80
CA GLU A 114 9.54 -0.52 -5.71
C GLU A 114 8.82 -0.98 -4.44
N PRO A 115 9.30 -2.04 -3.77
CA PRO A 115 8.72 -2.47 -2.51
C PRO A 115 9.05 -1.47 -1.39
N THR A 116 8.03 -1.02 -0.66
CA THR A 116 8.22 -0.14 0.52
C THR A 116 8.07 -0.88 1.83
N SER A 117 7.21 -1.90 1.87
CA SER A 117 7.03 -2.83 2.99
C SER A 117 6.31 -4.09 2.48
N PRO A 118 6.16 -5.17 3.28
CA PRO A 118 5.45 -6.36 2.82
C PRO A 118 4.04 -6.03 2.30
N GLY A 119 3.73 -6.46 1.09
CA GLY A 119 2.45 -6.15 0.42
C GLY A 119 2.28 -4.73 -0.09
N LEU A 120 3.24 -3.83 0.12
CA LEU A 120 3.14 -2.42 -0.29
C LEU A 120 4.24 -2.06 -1.29
N PHE A 121 3.81 -1.49 -2.41
CA PHE A 121 4.68 -1.09 -3.51
C PHE A 121 4.37 0.33 -3.95
N ARG A 122 5.37 1.03 -4.46
CA ARG A 122 5.23 2.35 -5.05
C ARG A 122 5.82 2.39 -6.45
N ALA A 123 5.19 3.15 -7.33
CA ALA A 123 5.74 3.50 -8.62
C ALA A 123 5.49 4.98 -8.88
N ALA A 124 6.37 5.61 -9.64
CA ALA A 124 6.21 6.98 -10.09
C ALA A 124 6.53 7.07 -11.58
N GLY A 125 5.99 8.10 -12.24
CA GLY A 125 6.25 8.37 -13.64
C GLY A 125 5.67 9.70 -14.09
N MET A 126 5.69 9.91 -15.40
CA MET A 126 5.24 11.15 -16.04
C MET A 126 4.33 10.81 -17.22
N LEU A 127 3.18 11.48 -17.31
CA LEU A 127 2.30 11.48 -18.47
C LEU A 127 2.74 12.62 -19.40
N ALA A 128 3.31 12.28 -20.55
CA ALA A 128 3.99 13.24 -21.41
C ALA A 128 3.05 14.22 -22.14
N MET A 129 1.77 13.87 -22.29
CA MET A 129 0.77 14.60 -23.06
C MET A 129 -0.62 14.47 -22.43
N GLU A 130 -1.44 15.49 -22.61
CA GLU A 130 -2.86 15.47 -22.21
C GLU A 130 -3.64 14.41 -22.99
N GLY A 131 -4.63 13.82 -22.32
CA GLY A 131 -5.52 12.81 -22.88
C GLY A 131 -5.79 11.67 -21.91
N ARG A 132 -6.35 10.59 -22.45
CA ARG A 132 -6.68 9.40 -21.67
C ARG A 132 -5.48 8.45 -21.65
N TRP A 133 -5.13 7.99 -20.45
CA TRP A 133 -4.02 7.09 -20.21
C TRP A 133 -4.51 5.81 -19.52
N ARG A 134 -3.80 4.72 -19.78
CA ARG A 134 -4.03 3.42 -19.19
C ARG A 134 -2.75 2.96 -18.48
N LEU A 135 -2.90 2.63 -17.20
CA LEU A 135 -1.86 2.04 -16.36
C LEU A 135 -2.23 0.59 -16.06
N GLY A 136 -1.51 -0.35 -16.67
CA GLY A 136 -1.60 -1.77 -16.39
C GLY A 136 -0.69 -2.15 -15.23
N ILE A 137 -1.22 -2.90 -14.26
CA ILE A 137 -0.47 -3.46 -13.14
C ILE A 137 -0.36 -4.96 -13.38
N VAL A 138 0.85 -5.46 -13.60
CA VAL A 138 1.11 -6.86 -13.97
C VAL A 138 1.87 -7.57 -12.86
N VAL A 139 1.33 -8.70 -12.41
CA VAL A 139 1.93 -9.57 -11.39
C VAL A 139 1.86 -11.02 -11.87
N GLY A 140 3.00 -11.59 -12.27
CA GLY A 140 3.02 -12.88 -12.95
C GLY A 140 2.16 -12.83 -14.21
N ASP A 141 1.16 -13.71 -14.30
CA ASP A 141 0.19 -13.76 -15.41
C ASP A 141 -1.08 -12.93 -15.15
N ALA A 142 -1.22 -12.33 -13.95
CA ALA A 142 -2.38 -11.52 -13.58
C ALA A 142 -2.17 -10.05 -13.97
N ARG A 143 -3.25 -9.38 -14.41
CA ARG A 143 -3.25 -7.97 -14.82
C ARG A 143 -4.48 -7.22 -14.31
N ALA A 144 -4.26 -6.04 -13.74
CA ALA A 144 -5.29 -5.02 -13.47
C ALA A 144 -5.04 -3.79 -14.35
N GLU A 145 -6.07 -2.99 -14.61
CA GLU A 145 -5.95 -1.75 -15.40
C GLU A 145 -6.63 -0.58 -14.71
N ILE A 146 -5.95 0.57 -14.73
CA ILE A 146 -6.50 1.85 -14.27
C ILE A 146 -6.50 2.80 -15.46
N ALA A 147 -7.64 3.42 -15.75
CA ALA A 147 -7.72 4.52 -16.69
C ALA A 147 -7.67 5.85 -15.94
N VAL A 148 -6.88 6.80 -16.44
CA VAL A 148 -6.80 8.16 -15.91
C VAL A 148 -6.91 9.15 -17.05
N ASP A 149 -7.64 10.24 -16.85
CA ASP A 149 -7.68 11.36 -17.78
C ASP A 149 -6.74 12.46 -17.25
N PHE A 150 -5.82 12.92 -18.10
CA PHE A 150 -4.86 13.97 -17.77
C PHE A 150 -5.11 15.21 -18.63
N SER A 151 -5.28 16.36 -17.97
CA SER A 151 -5.48 17.68 -18.57
C SER A 151 -4.79 18.73 -17.69
N ARG A 152 -4.13 19.73 -18.29
CA ARG A 152 -3.48 20.84 -17.56
C ARG A 152 -4.37 22.07 -17.43
#